data_AF-A0AAW1MW85-F1
#
_entry.id   AF-A0AAW1MW85-F1
#
_cell.length_a   1.000
_cell.length_b   1.000
_cell.length_c   1.000
_cell.angle_alpha   90.00
_cell.angle_beta   90.00
_cell.angle_gamma   90.00
#
_symmetry.space_group_name_H-M   'P 1'
#
loop_
_entity.id
_entity.type
_entity.pdbx_description
1 polymer ?
#
loop_
_entity_poly.entity_id
_entity_poly.type
_entity_poly.pdbx_seq_one_letter_code
_entity_poly.pdbx_strand_id
1 'polypeptide(L)'
;MGATLEDVKELYNEVKVFKSNISKDNQERRKNVELSRRRLIDLEQFLVKLSELELELSKHAENIEVVSNIKIYSAGIRNIILETRILLESRLDIEVKMETFSLKTASSLLPSMDGNEDTTKQLIDSAKLYETLLKPEEKKHLINYILKKKLLINYILKTFVRKR
;
A
#
# COMPACT_ATOMS: atom_id res chain seq x y z
N MET A 1 -8.48 29.40 29.79
CA MET A 1 -9.76 29.04 29.13
C MET A 1 -9.71 27.55 28.94
N GLY A 2 -10.63 26.78 29.55
CA GLY A 2 -10.64 25.31 29.41
C GLY A 2 -11.44 24.89 28.19
N ALA A 3 -11.18 23.69 27.66
CA ALA A 3 -11.96 23.10 26.58
C ALA A 3 -13.45 23.03 26.90
N THR A 4 -14.26 23.16 25.85
CA THR A 4 -15.71 23.19 25.86
C THR A 4 -16.28 22.19 24.84
N LEU A 5 -17.57 21.92 24.92
CA LEU A 5 -18.27 21.12 23.90
C LEU A 5 -18.14 21.73 22.50
N GLU A 6 -18.01 23.05 22.39
CA GLU A 6 -17.90 23.74 21.11
C GLU A 6 -16.58 23.39 20.40
N ASP A 7 -15.49 23.25 21.16
CA ASP A 7 -14.18 22.85 20.60
C ASP A 7 -14.23 21.45 19.95
N VAL A 8 -15.02 20.52 20.51
CA VAL A 8 -15.21 19.18 19.92
C VAL A 8 -16.06 19.25 18.66
N LYS A 9 -17.07 20.12 18.62
CA LYS A 9 -17.88 20.34 17.41
C LYS A 9 -17.08 20.99 16.30
N GLU A 10 -16.24 21.96 16.63
CA GLU A 10 -15.32 22.60 15.68
C GLU A 10 -14.37 21.55 15.08
N LEU A 11 -13.75 20.72 15.92
CA LEU A 11 -12.92 19.61 15.46
C LEU A 11 -13.71 18.63 14.57
N TYR A 12 -14.95 18.31 14.92
CA TYR A 12 -15.81 17.47 14.08
C TYR A 12 -16.05 18.09 12.69
N ASN A 13 -16.27 19.40 12.62
CA ASN A 13 -16.43 20.11 11.35
C ASN A 13 -15.12 20.17 10.55
N GLU A 14 -13.99 20.46 11.19
CA GLU A 14 -12.66 20.42 10.58
C GLU A 14 -12.40 19.07 9.90
N VAL A 15 -12.62 17.98 10.63
CA VAL A 15 -12.40 16.61 10.16
C VAL A 15 -13.36 16.25 9.01
N LYS A 16 -14.62 16.72 9.03
CA LYS A 16 -15.56 16.55 7.90
C LYS A 16 -15.08 17.27 6.64
N VAL A 17 -14.65 18.53 6.78
CA VAL A 17 -14.13 19.31 5.64
C VAL A 17 -12.89 18.63 5.07
N PHE A 18 -11.99 18.15 5.94
CA PHE A 18 -10.81 17.40 5.54
C PHE A 18 -11.16 16.14 4.73
N LYS A 19 -12.09 15.29 5.21
CA LYS A 19 -12.60 14.13 4.45
C LYS A 19 -13.21 14.54 3.11
N SER A 20 -14.00 15.62 3.08
CA SER A 20 -14.62 16.11 1.84
C SER A 20 -13.57 16.48 0.80
N ASN A 21 -12.51 17.18 1.21
CA ASN A 21 -11.42 17.58 0.33
C ASN A 21 -10.69 16.37 -0.26
N ILE A 22 -10.44 15.33 0.54
CA ILE A 22 -9.80 14.09 0.07
C ILE A 22 -10.71 13.33 -0.90
N SER A 23 -12.01 13.25 -0.60
CA SER A 23 -12.99 12.55 -1.44
C SER A 23 -13.12 13.21 -2.82
N LYS A 24 -12.93 14.53 -2.89
CA LYS A 24 -12.99 15.34 -4.11
C LYS A 24 -11.67 15.41 -4.88
N ASP A 25 -10.61 14.74 -4.44
CA ASP A 25 -9.35 14.72 -5.19
C ASP A 25 -9.54 14.15 -6.60
N ASN A 26 -8.89 14.78 -7.57
CA ASN A 26 -8.78 14.27 -8.94
C ASN A 26 -7.75 13.13 -9.05
N GLN A 27 -7.68 12.45 -10.20
CA GLN A 27 -6.80 11.29 -10.41
C GLN A 27 -5.32 11.62 -10.17
N GLU A 28 -4.84 12.78 -10.60
CA GLU A 28 -3.43 13.17 -10.44
C GLU A 28 -3.05 13.35 -8.97
N ARG A 29 -3.91 13.99 -8.16
CA ARG A 29 -3.69 14.09 -6.71
C ARG A 29 -3.73 12.74 -6.01
N ARG A 30 -4.55 11.80 -6.47
CA ARG A 30 -4.64 10.43 -5.91
C ARG A 30 -3.38 9.62 -6.12
N LYS A 31 -2.63 9.87 -7.20
CA LYS A 31 -1.33 9.24 -7.49
C LYS A 31 -0.18 9.85 -6.69
N ASN A 32 -0.37 11.03 -6.09
CA ASN A 32 0.67 11.67 -5.29
C ASN A 32 0.77 11.02 -3.91
N VAL A 33 1.73 10.10 -3.79
CA VAL A 33 2.03 9.33 -2.57
C VAL A 33 2.42 10.25 -1.41
N GLU A 34 3.32 11.20 -1.66
CA GLU A 34 3.79 12.13 -0.62
C GLU A 34 2.66 13.01 -0.07
N LEU A 35 1.74 13.45 -0.93
CA LEU A 35 0.54 14.15 -0.49
C LEU A 35 -0.35 13.26 0.39
N SER A 36 -0.48 11.98 0.04
CA SER A 36 -1.28 11.02 0.81
C SER A 36 -0.63 10.71 2.16
N ARG A 37 0.71 10.58 2.22
CA ARG A 37 1.48 10.42 3.47
C ARG A 37 1.33 11.62 4.40
N ARG A 38 1.50 12.84 3.88
CA ARG A 38 1.30 14.07 4.67
C ARG A 38 -0.10 14.15 5.27
N ARG A 39 -1.13 13.80 4.49
CA ARG A 39 -2.52 13.80 4.97
C ARG A 39 -2.82 12.71 6.00
N LEU A 40 -2.09 11.59 5.99
CA LEU A 40 -2.16 10.62 7.08
C LEU A 40 -1.58 11.18 8.38
N ILE A 41 -0.50 11.95 8.31
CA ILE A 41 0.07 12.67 9.47
C ILE A 41 -0.94 13.71 9.97
N ASP A 42 -1.59 14.45 9.08
CA ASP A 42 -2.65 15.41 9.46
C ASP A 42 -3.82 14.71 10.19
N LEU A 43 -4.20 13.49 9.77
CA LEU A 43 -5.20 12.68 10.49
C LEU A 43 -4.77 12.28 11.90
N GLU A 44 -3.48 11.98 12.10
CA GLU A 44 -2.93 11.67 13.41
C GLU A 44 -2.95 12.90 14.32
N GLN A 45 -2.70 14.08 13.79
CA GLN A 45 -2.83 15.34 14.54
C GLN A 45 -4.26 15.57 15.02
N PHE A 46 -5.28 15.25 14.20
CA PHE A 46 -6.68 15.32 14.65
C PHE A 46 -6.99 14.33 15.78
N LEU A 47 -6.40 13.14 15.78
CA LEU A 47 -6.55 12.17 16.88
C LEU A 47 -5.90 12.67 18.17
N VAL A 48 -4.73 13.29 18.08
CA VAL A 48 -4.05 13.91 19.23
C VAL A 48 -4.91 15.03 19.80
N LYS A 49 -5.36 15.97 18.95
CA LYS A 49 -6.24 17.07 19.36
C LYS A 49 -7.54 16.57 20.00
N LEU A 50 -8.16 15.52 19.45
CA LEU A 50 -9.34 14.88 20.06
C LEU A 50 -9.03 14.33 21.46
N SER A 51 -7.91 13.62 21.61
CA SER A 51 -7.52 13.02 22.89
C SER A 51 -7.23 14.08 23.95
N GLU A 52 -6.62 15.19 23.57
CA GLU A 52 -6.39 16.34 24.45
C GLU A 52 -7.72 16.96 24.92
N LEU A 53 -8.65 17.20 23.99
CA LEU A 53 -9.97 17.74 24.30
C LEU A 53 -10.76 16.82 25.24
N GLU A 54 -10.76 15.51 24.97
CA GLU A 54 -11.43 14.53 25.84
C GLU A 54 -10.81 14.51 27.24
N LEU A 55 -9.48 14.60 27.34
CA LEU A 55 -8.80 14.64 28.63
C LEU A 55 -9.15 15.91 29.41
N GLU A 56 -9.17 17.08 28.76
CA GLU A 56 -9.57 18.33 29.42
C GLU A 56 -11.03 18.31 29.85
N LEU A 57 -11.93 17.87 28.98
CA LEU A 57 -13.36 17.82 29.26
C LEU A 57 -13.70 16.80 30.35
N SER A 58 -12.93 15.71 30.46
CA SER A 58 -13.10 14.72 31.53
C SER A 58 -12.83 15.30 32.93
N LYS A 59 -12.02 16.35 33.04
CA LYS A 59 -11.71 17.04 34.32
C LYS A 59 -12.83 17.95 34.81
N HIS A 60 -13.79 18.30 33.95
CA HIS A 60 -14.87 19.26 34.22
C HIS A 60 -16.27 18.64 34.11
N ALA A 61 -16.35 17.32 34.12
CA ALA A 61 -17.54 16.54 33.78
C ALA A 61 -18.59 16.50 34.92
N GLU A 62 -19.24 17.62 35.21
CA GLU A 62 -20.36 17.68 36.18
C GLU A 62 -21.75 17.55 35.49
N ASN A 63 -21.83 17.77 34.18
CA ASN A 63 -23.09 17.74 33.42
C ASN A 63 -23.18 16.50 32.51
N ILE A 64 -24.12 15.60 32.81
CA ILE A 64 -24.36 14.32 32.11
C ILE A 64 -24.70 14.52 30.62
N GLU A 65 -25.50 15.54 30.27
CA GLU A 65 -25.92 15.79 28.89
C GLU A 65 -24.74 16.27 28.04
N VAL A 66 -23.90 17.14 28.61
CA VAL A 66 -22.67 17.61 27.97
C VAL A 66 -21.70 16.44 27.73
N VAL A 67 -21.52 15.57 28.73
CA VAL A 67 -20.67 14.37 28.61
C VAL A 67 -21.19 13.42 27.52
N SER A 68 -22.51 13.23 27.42
CA SER A 68 -23.12 12.42 26.37
C SER A 68 -22.85 13.00 24.98
N ASN A 69 -23.05 14.31 24.80
CA ASN A 69 -22.78 14.99 23.54
C ASN A 69 -21.31 14.88 23.12
N ILE A 70 -20.38 15.08 24.06
CA ILE A 70 -18.94 14.92 23.80
C ILE A 70 -18.66 13.51 23.25
N LYS A 71 -19.18 12.47 23.91
CA LYS A 71 -19.00 11.08 23.45
C LYS A 71 -19.53 10.85 22.04
N ILE A 72 -20.69 11.42 21.70
CA ILE A 72 -21.29 11.31 20.36
C ILE A 72 -20.37 11.96 19.31
N TYR A 73 -19.94 13.20 19.53
CA TYR A 73 -19.06 13.89 18.59
C TYR A 73 -17.71 13.19 18.47
N SER A 74 -17.10 12.80 19.58
CA SER A 74 -15.83 12.06 19.59
C SER A 74 -15.91 10.74 18.83
N ALA A 75 -17.00 9.98 18.98
CA ALA A 75 -17.23 8.76 18.21
C ALA A 75 -17.36 9.07 16.71
N GLY A 76 -18.09 10.14 16.36
CA GLY A 76 -18.22 10.61 14.99
C GLY A 76 -16.89 11.00 14.36
N ILE A 77 -16.04 11.73 15.10
CA ILE A 77 -14.68 12.11 14.67
C ILE A 77 -13.85 10.86 14.38
N ARG A 78 -13.79 9.93 15.34
CA ARG A 78 -13.03 8.67 15.18
C ARG A 78 -13.46 7.89 13.95
N ASN A 79 -14.78 7.80 13.71
CA ASN A 79 -15.28 7.09 12.54
C ASN A 79 -14.85 7.77 11.23
N ILE A 80 -14.95 9.10 11.14
CA ILE A 80 -14.50 9.85 9.96
C ILE A 80 -13.00 9.67 9.73
N ILE A 81 -12.20 9.72 10.80
CA ILE A 81 -10.75 9.51 10.72
C ILE A 81 -10.43 8.11 10.20
N LEU A 82 -11.09 7.06 10.74
CA LEU A 82 -10.88 5.68 10.31
C LEU A 82 -11.21 5.49 8.83
N GLU A 83 -12.38 5.94 8.39
CA GLU A 83 -12.79 5.87 6.98
C GLU A 83 -11.83 6.61 6.05
N THR A 84 -11.35 7.78 6.47
CA THR A 84 -10.42 8.59 5.69
C THR A 84 -9.03 7.96 5.63
N ARG A 85 -8.57 7.35 6.74
CA ARG A 85 -7.31 6.59 6.81
C ARG A 85 -7.33 5.42 5.83
N ILE A 86 -8.36 4.58 5.85
CA ILE A 86 -8.50 3.44 4.92
C ILE A 86 -8.41 3.92 3.47
N LEU A 87 -9.07 5.04 3.15
CA LEU A 87 -9.05 5.61 1.81
C LEU A 87 -7.63 6.06 1.41
N LEU A 88 -6.90 6.75 2.30
CA LEU A 88 -5.53 7.19 2.01
C LEU A 88 -4.54 6.03 1.94
N GLU A 89 -4.62 5.05 2.84
CA GLU A 89 -3.79 3.83 2.83
C GLU A 89 -3.99 3.05 1.53
N SER A 90 -5.23 2.93 1.05
CA SER A 90 -5.49 2.27 -0.24
C SER A 90 -4.81 2.94 -1.43
N ARG A 91 -4.48 4.25 -1.34
CA ARG A 91 -3.72 4.98 -2.37
C ARG A 91 -2.22 4.68 -2.28
N LEU A 92 -1.72 4.39 -1.08
CA LEU A 92 -0.33 3.97 -0.86
C LEU A 92 -0.11 2.52 -1.31
N ASP A 93 -1.10 1.66 -1.14
CA ASP A 93 -1.05 0.27 -1.64
C ASP A 93 -0.99 0.19 -3.17
N ILE A 94 -1.43 1.24 -3.89
CA ILE A 94 -1.24 1.33 -5.34
C ILE A 94 0.26 1.47 -5.70
N GLU A 95 1.10 2.03 -4.82
CA GLU A 95 2.55 2.13 -5.02
C GLU A 95 3.26 0.77 -4.84
N VAL A 96 2.76 -0.09 -3.93
CA VAL A 96 3.24 -1.49 -3.80
C VAL A 96 2.85 -2.31 -5.04
N LYS A 97 1.89 -1.84 -5.83
CA LYS A 97 1.57 -2.35 -7.17
C LYS A 97 2.29 -1.58 -8.28
N MET A 98 3.53 -1.12 -8.07
CA MET A 98 4.51 -1.04 -9.16
C MET A 98 4.53 -2.43 -9.82
N GLU A 99 3.87 -2.52 -10.97
CA GLU A 99 3.55 -3.72 -11.76
C GLU A 99 4.16 -5.01 -11.22
N THR A 100 3.40 -5.79 -10.46
CA THR A 100 3.74 -7.20 -10.29
C THR A 100 3.83 -7.79 -11.69
N PHE A 101 5.05 -8.06 -12.15
CA PHE A 101 5.29 -8.62 -13.47
C PHE A 101 4.56 -9.95 -13.53
N SER A 102 3.68 -10.16 -14.51
CA SER A 102 3.10 -11.50 -14.68
C SER A 102 4.23 -12.48 -14.99
N LEU A 103 4.17 -13.69 -14.45
CA LEU A 103 5.15 -14.74 -14.78
C LEU A 103 5.31 -14.92 -16.29
N LYS A 104 4.23 -14.73 -17.07
CA LYS A 104 4.25 -14.78 -18.54
C LYS A 104 5.13 -13.70 -19.16
N THR A 105 5.03 -12.47 -18.66
CA THR A 105 5.85 -11.33 -19.11
C THR A 105 7.31 -11.55 -18.73
N ALA A 106 7.60 -11.91 -17.47
CA ALA A 106 8.96 -12.22 -17.02
C ALA A 106 9.58 -13.36 -17.84
N SER A 107 8.81 -14.43 -18.12
CA SER A 107 9.23 -15.58 -18.91
C SER A 107 9.55 -15.26 -20.38
N SER A 108 8.93 -14.21 -20.93
CA SER A 108 9.14 -13.75 -22.31
C SER A 108 10.37 -12.86 -22.47
N LEU A 109 10.78 -12.18 -21.39
CA LEU A 109 11.95 -11.31 -21.37
C LEU A 109 13.23 -12.02 -20.91
N LEU A 110 13.12 -13.25 -20.42
CA LEU A 110 14.29 -14.08 -20.12
C LEU A 110 15.01 -14.47 -21.41
N PRO A 111 16.33 -14.22 -21.52
CA PRO A 111 17.11 -14.63 -22.69
C PRO A 111 17.00 -16.14 -22.93
N SER A 112 17.02 -16.55 -24.19
CA SER A 112 17.03 -17.96 -24.55
C SER A 112 18.45 -18.50 -24.42
N MET A 113 18.64 -19.57 -23.63
CA MET A 113 19.94 -20.21 -23.49
C MET A 113 20.40 -20.81 -24.82
N ASP A 114 21.57 -20.37 -25.28
CA ASP A 114 22.25 -20.82 -26.50
C ASP A 114 23.54 -21.62 -26.19
N GLY A 115 23.85 -21.83 -24.90
CA GLY A 115 25.05 -22.52 -24.45
C GLY A 115 26.27 -21.61 -24.26
N ASN A 116 26.15 -20.31 -24.55
CA ASN A 116 27.19 -19.33 -24.28
C ASN A 116 27.20 -18.91 -22.79
N GLU A 117 28.39 -18.67 -22.26
CA GLU A 117 28.60 -18.27 -20.86
C GLU A 117 27.99 -16.89 -20.59
N ASP A 118 28.11 -15.96 -21.53
CA ASP A 118 27.59 -14.60 -21.37
C ASP A 118 26.06 -14.57 -21.31
N THR A 119 25.39 -15.34 -22.18
CA THR A 119 23.94 -15.53 -22.16
C THR A 119 23.47 -16.18 -20.86
N THR A 120 24.29 -17.07 -20.29
CA THR A 120 24.01 -17.72 -19.00
C THR A 120 24.11 -16.73 -17.83
N LYS A 121 25.11 -15.84 -17.84
CA LYS A 121 25.23 -14.76 -16.84
C LYS A 121 24.03 -13.80 -16.91
N GLN A 122 23.68 -13.37 -18.12
CA GLN A 122 22.51 -12.51 -18.36
C GLN A 122 21.19 -13.15 -17.90
N LEU A 123 21.03 -14.47 -18.10
CA LEU A 123 19.87 -15.20 -17.62
C LEU A 123 19.79 -15.19 -16.08
N ILE A 124 20.92 -15.42 -15.39
CA ILE A 124 20.98 -15.42 -13.92
C ILE A 124 20.66 -14.03 -13.36
N ASP A 125 21.23 -12.99 -13.95
CA ASP A 125 21.00 -11.61 -13.50
C ASP A 125 19.56 -11.16 -13.76
N SER A 126 19.01 -11.53 -14.93
CA SER A 126 17.60 -11.29 -15.25
C SER A 126 16.67 -12.07 -14.32
N ALA A 127 17.00 -13.31 -13.96
CA ALA A 127 16.21 -14.11 -13.04
C ALA A 127 16.18 -13.51 -11.63
N LYS A 128 17.33 -13.02 -11.13
CA LYS A 128 17.41 -12.31 -9.84
C LYS A 128 16.61 -11.02 -9.86
N LEU A 129 16.66 -10.27 -10.95
CA LEU A 129 15.88 -9.04 -11.12
C LEU A 129 14.37 -9.32 -11.14
N TYR A 130 13.92 -10.35 -11.85
CA TYR A 130 12.49 -10.66 -11.91
C TYR A 130 11.98 -11.35 -10.63
N GLU A 131 12.82 -12.07 -9.89
CA GLU A 131 12.46 -12.63 -8.59
C GLU A 131 12.09 -11.56 -7.55
N THR A 132 12.71 -10.38 -7.60
CA THR A 132 12.36 -9.26 -6.72
C THR A 132 11.06 -8.55 -7.15
N LEU A 133 10.63 -8.73 -8.40
CA LEU A 133 9.46 -8.09 -9.00
C LEU A 133 8.23 -9.01 -9.10
N LEU A 134 8.38 -10.30 -8.79
CA LEU A 134 7.31 -11.30 -8.82
C LEU A 134 6.59 -11.45 -7.47
N LYS A 135 5.31 -11.81 -7.53
CA LYS A 135 4.53 -12.18 -6.35
C LYS A 135 5.13 -13.42 -5.67
N PRO A 136 5.07 -13.54 -4.33
CA PRO A 136 5.66 -14.67 -3.59
C PRO A 136 5.24 -16.05 -4.13
N GLU A 137 3.98 -16.19 -4.54
CA GLU A 137 3.40 -17.42 -5.10
C GLU A 137 4.02 -17.81 -6.45
N GLU A 138 4.44 -16.83 -7.25
CA GLU A 138 4.95 -17.03 -8.62
C GLU A 138 6.47 -17.26 -8.68
N LYS A 139 7.21 -16.91 -7.62
CA LYS A 139 8.67 -17.10 -7.53
C LYS A 139 9.08 -18.57 -7.72
N LYS A 140 8.33 -19.50 -7.10
CA LYS A 140 8.54 -20.95 -7.25
C LYS A 140 8.34 -21.41 -8.70
N HIS A 141 7.45 -20.74 -9.43
CA HIS A 141 7.17 -21.05 -10.83
C HIS A 141 8.24 -20.50 -11.78
N LEU A 142 8.89 -19.38 -11.47
CA LEU A 142 10.04 -18.86 -12.22
C LEU A 142 11.21 -19.84 -12.19
N ILE A 143 11.58 -20.36 -11.01
CA ILE A 143 12.65 -21.36 -10.86
C ILE A 143 12.31 -22.62 -11.66
N ASN A 144 11.08 -23.12 -11.55
CA ASN A 144 10.62 -24.28 -12.31
C ASN A 144 10.65 -24.04 -13.84
N TYR A 145 10.35 -22.83 -14.31
CA TYR A 145 10.42 -22.47 -15.72
C TYR A 145 11.87 -22.46 -16.24
N ILE A 146 12.80 -21.86 -15.48
CA ILE A 146 14.23 -21.84 -15.81
C ILE A 146 14.80 -23.27 -15.83
N LEU A 147 14.48 -24.09 -14.82
CA LEU A 147 14.91 -25.49 -14.76
C LEU A 147 14.32 -26.33 -15.90
N LYS A 148 13.05 -26.13 -16.25
CA LYS A 148 12.44 -26.81 -17.41
C LYS A 148 13.12 -26.42 -18.71
N LYS A 149 13.41 -25.13 -18.95
CA LYS A 149 14.20 -24.70 -20.12
C LYS A 149 15.59 -25.35 -20.15
N LYS A 150 16.29 -25.41 -19.01
CA LYS A 150 17.60 -26.08 -18.87
C LYS A 150 17.55 -27.58 -19.20
N LEU A 151 16.50 -28.28 -18.74
CA LEU A 151 16.29 -29.71 -19.01
C LEU A 151 15.90 -29.97 -20.47
N LEU A 152 15.07 -29.10 -21.06
CA LEU A 152 14.63 -29.24 -22.47
C LEU A 152 15.81 -29.10 -23.43
N ILE A 153 16.70 -28.13 -23.19
CA ILE A 153 17.91 -27.93 -24.01
C ILE A 153 18.87 -29.12 -23.88
N ASN A 154 19.09 -29.64 -22.67
CA ASN A 154 19.91 -30.84 -22.47
C ASN A 154 19.31 -32.07 -23.16
N TYR A 155 17.99 -32.21 -23.16
CA TYR A 155 17.30 -33.30 -23.85
C TYR A 155 17.42 -33.17 -25.37
N ILE A 156 17.22 -31.96 -25.92
CA ILE A 156 17.35 -31.65 -27.36
C ILE A 156 18.79 -31.89 -27.83
N LEU A 157 19.79 -31.40 -27.10
CA LEU A 157 21.21 -31.62 -27.42
C LEU A 157 21.57 -33.11 -27.38
N LYS A 158 21.10 -33.86 -26.37
CA LYS A 158 21.35 -35.31 -26.29
C LYS A 158 20.65 -36.11 -27.38
N THR A 159 19.46 -35.70 -27.82
CA THR A 159 18.76 -36.37 -28.93
C THR A 159 19.35 -36.05 -30.30
N PHE A 160 19.90 -34.85 -30.48
CA PHE A 160 20.63 -34.48 -31.71
C PHE A 160 21.99 -35.17 -31.83
N VAL A 161 22.73 -35.37 -30.72
CA VAL A 161 24.02 -36.08 -30.74
C VAL A 161 23.87 -37.59 -30.97
N ARG A 162 22.71 -38.18 -30.65
CA ARG A 162 22.45 -39.63 -30.87
C ARG A 162 21.99 -39.99 -32.29
N LYS A 163 21.78 -39.01 -33.18
CA LYS A 163 21.30 -39.21 -34.56
C LYS A 163 22.34 -38.88 -35.63
N ARG A 164 23.62 -38.76 -35.26
CA ARG A 164 24.74 -38.72 -36.20
C ARG A 164 25.62 -39.94 -36.02
#